data_AF-A0A7S4DDY2-F1
#
_entry.id   AF-A0A7S4DDY2-F1
#
_cell.length_a   1.000
_cell.length_b   1.000
_cell.length_c   1.000
_cell.angle_alpha   90.00
_cell.angle_beta   90.00
_cell.angle_gamma   90.00
#
_symmetry.space_group_name_H-M   'P 1'
#
loop_
_entity.id
_entity.type
_entity.pdbx_description
1 polymer ?
#
loop_
_entity_poly.entity_id
_entity_poly.type
_entity_poly.pdbx_seq_one_letter_code
_entity_poly.pdbx_strand_id
1 'polypeptide(L)'
;LLAEPHQPSTFRVVHHDPTREYEWELYDGTNLEQKFTGHEFVYSFEREHVWNDNFILVVNEYETDADDHARSITDSASAQVYVRYVRREIRTLFPEDRDEVLDTMALHWKISQKAGVELYGSRYRSMLTLLKMHLSGAGDKECDHFHDGFGFLQQHSALTILFEQSMQAVNPRLALPYWDYVKDMELFTQAGEGFAGFNNGELFTAAVFGATDADDHIADGRWAGLAMPTVADLDGDLQRSQIPHNAFGFLRSPWSNNADAPVVRSSMTCGVDGYNANYAADCAELAALTAKGSFYDWFSYASYKPHGPVHVLLGGALGCAEAWDAVEASGVDPSLVPHWRGNTFAYLKNAYRLELMECASTDGCYCLDYDSYLASAEAASNFLGAIGMTSIGDLTFAQAATIVDAVCNSGMVLGDNLQSSSSWTPEFWPIHGNVERMYQLRLLR
;
A
#
# COMPACT_ATOMS: atom_id res chain seq x y z
N LEU A 1 4.67 29.51 4.17
CA LEU A 1 5.26 29.01 2.91
C LEU A 1 5.56 27.53 3.07
N LEU A 2 5.45 26.71 2.02
CA LEU A 2 5.84 25.30 2.05
C LEU A 2 7.04 25.11 1.13
N ALA A 3 8.06 24.43 1.61
CA ALA A 3 9.24 24.03 0.86
C ALA A 3 9.49 22.54 1.09
N GLU A 4 10.23 21.91 0.18
CA GLU A 4 10.63 20.51 0.30
C GLU A 4 12.11 20.42 0.63
N PRO A 5 12.51 19.50 1.53
CA PRO A 5 13.91 19.32 1.86
C PRO A 5 14.67 18.77 0.64
N HIS A 6 15.91 19.22 0.49
CA HIS A 6 16.84 18.89 -0.59
C HIS A 6 16.36 19.25 -2.00
N GLN A 7 15.27 20.03 -2.11
CA GLN A 7 14.74 20.52 -3.38
C GLN A 7 14.89 22.05 -3.46
N PRO A 8 15.25 22.60 -4.63
CA PRO A 8 15.33 24.03 -4.81
C PRO A 8 13.93 24.66 -4.70
N SER A 9 13.80 25.62 -3.80
CA SER A 9 12.61 26.43 -3.61
C SER A 9 12.89 27.87 -4.02
N THR A 10 12.03 28.43 -4.88
CA THR A 10 12.12 29.82 -5.31
C THR A 10 11.25 30.71 -4.44
N PHE A 11 11.86 31.73 -3.84
CA PHE A 11 11.19 32.75 -3.05
C PHE A 11 11.26 34.08 -3.78
N ARG A 12 10.12 34.77 -3.91
CA ARG A 12 10.03 36.02 -4.66
C ARG A 12 9.06 37.01 -4.05
N VAL A 13 9.36 38.30 -4.16
CA VAL A 13 8.40 39.38 -3.89
C VAL A 13 7.38 39.41 -5.02
N VAL A 14 6.11 39.23 -4.69
CA VAL A 14 5.01 39.37 -5.64
C VAL A 14 4.70 40.86 -5.79
N HIS A 15 4.64 41.35 -7.03
CA HIS A 15 4.46 42.79 -7.36
C HIS A 15 5.61 43.70 -6.91
N HIS A 16 6.86 43.30 -7.15
CA HIS A 16 8.03 44.12 -6.80
C HIS A 16 8.10 45.42 -7.63
N ASP A 17 8.55 46.51 -7.00
CA ASP A 17 9.01 47.72 -7.67
C ASP A 17 10.48 47.54 -8.12
N PRO A 18 10.79 47.66 -9.43
CA PRO A 18 12.14 47.47 -9.96
C PRO A 18 13.12 48.59 -9.57
N THR A 19 12.64 49.70 -9.00
CA THR A 19 13.46 50.80 -8.50
C THR A 19 13.91 50.60 -7.05
N ARG A 20 13.37 49.59 -6.37
CA ARG A 20 13.67 49.25 -4.97
C ARG A 20 14.71 48.13 -4.88
N GLU A 21 15.45 48.13 -3.77
CA GLU A 21 16.34 47.05 -3.40
C GLU A 21 15.66 46.13 -2.38
N TYR A 22 15.94 44.83 -2.45
CA TYR A 22 15.36 43.85 -1.53
C TYR A 22 16.47 43.03 -0.87
N GLU A 23 16.39 42.85 0.44
CA GLU A 23 17.26 41.97 1.22
C GLU A 23 16.40 40.96 1.97
N TRP A 24 16.78 39.69 1.90
CA TRP A 24 16.13 38.59 2.59
C TRP A 24 17.02 38.07 3.70
N GLU A 25 16.40 37.69 4.80
CA GLU A 25 17.04 37.06 5.95
C GLU A 25 16.29 35.77 6.28
N LEU A 26 16.99 34.64 6.17
CA LEU A 26 16.47 33.33 6.55
C LEU A 26 16.99 32.98 7.95
N TYR A 27 16.07 32.72 8.87
CA TYR A 27 16.36 32.36 10.25
C TYR A 27 15.97 30.93 10.53
N ASP A 28 16.82 30.20 11.25
CA ASP A 28 16.53 28.91 11.88
C ASP A 28 16.30 29.12 13.37
N GLY A 29 15.02 29.16 13.78
CA GLY A 29 14.64 29.65 15.10
C GLY A 29 15.03 31.11 15.29
N THR A 30 16.02 31.38 16.15
CA THR A 30 16.55 32.74 16.38
C THR A 30 17.89 33.00 15.68
N ASN A 31 18.47 31.99 15.03
CA ASN A 31 19.78 32.11 14.41
C ASN A 31 19.61 32.53 12.95
N LEU A 32 20.28 33.63 12.55
CA LEU A 32 20.36 34.00 11.15
C LEU A 32 21.21 32.96 10.41
N GLU A 33 20.60 32.23 9.48
CA GLU A 33 21.22 31.19 8.69
C GLU A 33 21.87 31.77 7.44
N GLN A 34 21.13 32.56 6.67
CA GLN A 34 21.61 33.12 5.41
C GLN A 34 20.92 34.43 5.03
N LYS A 35 21.63 35.26 4.26
CA LYS A 35 21.10 36.48 3.63
C LYS A 35 21.11 36.35 2.12
N PHE A 36 20.11 36.94 1.48
CA PHE A 36 20.00 37.02 0.03
C PHE A 36 19.63 38.44 -0.41
N THR A 37 19.92 38.79 -1.66
CA THR A 37 19.61 40.11 -2.23
C THR A 37 18.89 39.96 -3.56
N GLY A 38 18.04 40.93 -3.90
CA GLY A 38 17.24 40.93 -5.12
C GLY A 38 15.78 40.54 -4.85
N HIS A 39 14.90 40.74 -5.83
CA HIS A 39 13.47 40.48 -5.67
C HIS A 39 13.11 38.98 -5.68
N GLU A 40 14.07 38.10 -6.00
CA GLU A 40 13.92 36.65 -6.04
C GLU A 40 15.24 35.97 -5.64
N PHE A 41 15.15 34.83 -4.95
CA PHE A 41 16.27 33.93 -4.72
C PHE A 41 15.81 32.47 -4.73
N VAL A 42 16.76 31.55 -4.92
CA VAL A 42 16.55 30.10 -4.83
C VAL A 42 17.32 29.56 -3.64
N TYR A 43 16.68 28.72 -2.84
CA TYR A 43 17.31 28.06 -1.70
C TYR A 43 16.88 26.60 -1.58
N SER A 44 17.80 25.72 -1.18
CA SER A 44 17.53 24.31 -0.92
C SER A 44 17.80 24.02 0.54
N PHE A 45 16.78 23.61 1.28
CA PHE A 45 16.91 23.25 2.68
C PHE A 45 17.58 21.88 2.82
N GLU A 46 18.61 21.75 3.67
CA GLU A 46 19.33 20.46 3.83
C GLU A 46 18.68 19.51 4.85
N ARG A 47 17.58 19.92 5.49
CA ARG A 47 16.87 19.09 6.46
C ARG A 47 15.40 19.40 6.45
N GLU A 48 14.59 18.38 6.76
CA GLU A 48 13.20 18.61 7.12
C GLU A 48 13.11 19.36 8.45
N HIS A 49 11.99 20.05 8.66
CA HIS A 49 11.68 20.58 9.98
C HIS A 49 11.48 19.46 10.99
N VAL A 50 12.03 19.59 12.20
CA VAL A 50 11.57 18.81 13.36
C VAL A 50 10.44 19.59 14.05
N TRP A 51 9.48 18.93 14.69
CA TRP A 51 8.37 19.61 15.38
C TRP A 51 8.90 20.70 16.35
N ASN A 52 8.46 21.96 16.16
CA ASN A 52 8.88 23.22 16.81
C ASN A 52 10.09 23.98 16.21
N ASP A 53 10.79 23.42 15.22
CA ASP A 53 11.75 24.19 14.41
C ASP A 53 10.98 24.89 13.28
N ASN A 54 11.08 26.22 13.21
CA ASN A 54 10.49 27.00 12.14
C ASN A 54 11.56 27.87 11.48
N PHE A 55 11.78 27.66 10.18
CA PHE A 55 12.44 28.67 9.39
C PHE A 55 11.54 29.91 9.28
N ILE A 56 12.11 31.08 9.56
CA ILE A 56 11.44 32.36 9.38
C ILE A 56 12.17 33.09 8.27
N LEU A 57 11.45 33.41 7.20
CA LEU A 57 11.96 34.24 6.12
C LEU A 57 11.46 35.66 6.31
N VAL A 58 12.38 36.61 6.40
CA VAL A 58 12.11 38.04 6.44
C VAL A 58 12.59 38.66 5.13
N VAL A 59 11.80 39.56 4.55
CA VAL A 59 12.21 40.39 3.43
C VAL A 59 12.06 41.85 3.81
N ASN A 60 13.09 42.64 3.52
CA ASN A 60 13.12 44.07 3.73
C ASN A 60 13.26 44.76 2.36
N GLU A 61 12.36 45.68 2.06
CA GLU A 61 12.44 46.59 0.93
C GLU A 61 13.21 47.84 1.36
N TYR A 62 14.12 48.32 0.51
CA TYR A 62 14.91 49.50 0.76
C TYR A 62 14.72 50.55 -0.34
N GLU A 63 14.69 51.80 0.10
CA GLU A 63 14.93 52.99 -0.70
C GLU A 63 16.36 53.49 -0.44
N THR A 64 17.07 53.80 -1.52
CA THR A 64 18.41 54.40 -1.47
C THR A 64 18.27 55.88 -1.81
N ASP A 65 18.63 56.76 -0.88
CA ASP A 65 18.65 58.20 -1.13
C ASP A 65 19.68 58.54 -2.21
N ALA A 66 19.27 59.33 -3.19
CA ALA A 66 20.10 59.72 -4.32
C ALA A 66 21.24 60.67 -3.93
N ASP A 67 21.10 61.41 -2.83
CA ASP A 67 22.01 62.48 -2.43
C ASP A 67 23.12 62.02 -1.45
N ASP A 68 22.83 61.07 -0.56
CA ASP A 68 23.80 60.60 0.45
C ASP A 68 24.06 59.08 0.44
N HIS A 69 23.40 58.33 -0.46
CA HIS A 69 23.45 56.87 -0.54
C HIS A 69 23.02 56.14 0.74
N ALA A 70 22.27 56.79 1.63
CA ALA A 70 21.69 56.13 2.79
C ALA A 70 20.58 55.16 2.35
N ARG A 71 20.61 53.94 2.89
CA ARG A 71 19.55 52.94 2.72
C ARG A 71 18.58 53.02 3.90
N SER A 72 17.29 53.18 3.60
CA SER A 72 16.23 53.08 4.60
C SER A 72 15.23 51.99 4.23
N ILE A 73 14.82 51.20 5.22
CA ILE A 73 13.77 50.19 5.04
C ILE A 73 12.44 50.93 4.83
N THR A 74 11.81 50.71 3.67
CA THR A 74 10.50 51.26 3.33
C THR A 74 9.36 50.31 3.67
N ASP A 75 9.61 49.00 3.57
CA ASP A 75 8.66 47.95 3.93
C ASP A 75 9.36 46.69 4.42
N SER A 76 8.66 45.86 5.19
CA SER A 76 9.16 44.58 5.68
C SER A 76 8.04 43.57 5.83
N ALA A 77 8.28 42.34 5.38
CA ALA A 77 7.38 41.22 5.56
C ALA A 77 8.11 40.00 6.11
N SER A 78 7.39 39.17 6.87
CA SER A 78 7.93 37.91 7.37
C SER A 78 6.94 36.76 7.20
N ALA A 79 7.46 35.56 6.98
CA ALA A 79 6.66 34.35 6.84
C ALA A 79 7.39 33.15 7.44
N GLN A 80 6.62 32.24 8.06
CA GLN A 80 7.11 30.91 8.40
C GLN A 80 7.23 30.06 7.13
N VAL A 81 8.35 29.38 6.97
CA VAL A 81 8.59 28.40 5.90
C VAL A 81 8.53 27.01 6.53
N TYR A 82 7.56 26.19 6.16
CA TYR A 82 7.46 24.80 6.58
C TYR A 82 8.23 23.92 5.60
N VAL A 83 9.23 23.17 6.08
CA VAL A 83 10.00 22.24 5.24
C VAL A 83 9.52 20.81 5.50
N ARG A 84 8.81 20.23 4.53
CA ARG A 84 8.16 18.91 4.64
C ARG A 84 8.32 18.13 3.34
N TYR A 85 8.51 16.82 3.44
CA TYR A 85 8.30 15.94 2.29
C TYR A 85 6.83 15.94 1.87
N VAL A 86 6.59 15.97 0.56
CA VAL A 86 5.22 15.95 -0.01
C VAL A 86 5.06 14.71 -0.88
N ARG A 87 4.22 13.77 -0.41
CA ARG A 87 3.78 12.63 -1.23
C ARG A 87 2.84 13.13 -2.31
N ARG A 88 3.11 12.77 -3.58
CA ARG A 88 2.31 13.15 -4.76
C ARG A 88 1.77 11.91 -5.45
N GLU A 89 0.75 12.10 -6.26
CA GLU A 89 0.21 11.03 -7.09
C GLU A 89 1.25 10.64 -8.15
N ILE A 90 1.56 9.34 -8.26
CA ILE A 90 2.70 8.82 -9.04
C ILE A 90 2.70 9.26 -10.52
N ARG A 91 1.54 9.50 -11.13
CA ARG A 91 1.39 9.93 -12.53
C ARG A 91 1.58 11.43 -12.72
N THR A 92 1.52 12.19 -11.64
CA THR A 92 1.75 13.65 -11.66
C THR A 92 3.21 14.03 -11.44
N LEU A 93 4.05 13.06 -11.08
CA LEU A 93 5.50 13.25 -11.03
C LEU A 93 6.05 13.51 -12.42
N PHE A 94 7.09 14.33 -12.52
CA PHE A 94 7.87 14.41 -13.74
C PHE A 94 8.48 13.04 -14.07
N PRO A 95 8.61 12.65 -15.35
CA PRO A 95 9.13 11.34 -15.72
C PRO A 95 10.47 11.01 -15.04
N GLU A 96 11.37 11.98 -14.95
CA GLU A 96 12.68 11.84 -14.34
C GLU A 96 12.59 11.60 -12.82
N ASP A 97 11.75 12.37 -12.12
CA ASP A 97 11.51 12.19 -10.67
C ASP A 97 10.85 10.83 -10.39
N ARG A 98 9.93 10.40 -11.26
CA ARG A 98 9.27 9.09 -11.14
C ARG A 98 10.29 7.97 -11.31
N ASP A 99 11.17 8.06 -12.30
CA ASP A 99 12.22 7.07 -12.51
C ASP A 99 13.21 7.04 -11.35
N GLU A 100 13.62 8.19 -10.81
CA GLU A 100 14.52 8.29 -9.65
C GLU A 100 13.91 7.64 -8.39
N VAL A 101 12.61 7.86 -8.16
CA VAL A 101 11.85 7.19 -7.10
C VAL A 101 11.80 5.68 -7.32
N LEU A 102 11.38 5.22 -8.50
CA LEU A 102 11.17 3.79 -8.77
C LEU A 102 12.50 3.01 -8.79
N ASP A 103 13.58 3.61 -9.29
CA ASP A 103 14.93 3.05 -9.22
C ASP A 103 15.41 2.93 -7.77
N THR A 104 15.16 3.96 -6.96
CA THR A 104 15.49 3.93 -5.52
C THR A 104 14.66 2.88 -4.79
N MET A 105 13.36 2.74 -5.11
CA MET A 105 12.53 1.66 -4.59
C MET A 105 13.13 0.30 -4.96
N ALA A 106 13.35 0.02 -6.25
CA ALA A 106 13.84 -1.26 -6.75
C ALA A 106 15.19 -1.69 -6.14
N LEU A 107 16.05 -0.71 -5.80
CA LEU A 107 17.31 -0.96 -5.10
C LEU A 107 17.13 -1.67 -3.74
N HIS A 108 16.01 -1.42 -3.04
CA HIS A 108 15.73 -2.05 -1.75
C HIS A 108 15.43 -3.56 -1.84
N TRP A 109 15.06 -4.06 -3.01
CA TRP A 109 14.94 -5.50 -3.28
C TRP A 109 16.29 -6.16 -3.56
N LYS A 110 17.31 -5.39 -3.95
CA LYS A 110 18.60 -5.90 -4.41
C LYS A 110 19.68 -5.88 -3.33
N ILE A 111 19.56 -4.97 -2.36
CA ILE A 111 20.57 -4.75 -1.33
C ILE A 111 20.10 -5.34 0.01
N SER A 112 20.95 -6.18 0.61
CA SER A 112 20.66 -6.78 1.92
C SER A 112 20.66 -5.74 3.02
N GLN A 113 20.01 -6.05 4.15
CA GLN A 113 19.96 -5.15 5.30
C GLN A 113 21.34 -4.72 5.77
N LYS A 114 22.29 -5.66 5.84
CA LYS A 114 23.66 -5.40 6.27
C LYS A 114 24.39 -4.46 5.29
N ALA A 115 24.40 -4.81 4.01
CA ALA A 115 25.08 -4.03 2.99
C ALA A 115 24.50 -2.62 2.87
N GLY A 116 23.18 -2.48 2.94
CA GLY A 116 22.55 -1.16 2.84
C GLY A 116 22.77 -0.29 4.07
N VAL A 117 22.89 -0.85 5.28
CA VAL A 117 23.31 -0.07 6.46
C VAL A 117 24.76 0.40 6.33
N GLU A 118 25.64 -0.43 5.78
CA GLU A 118 27.04 -0.05 5.51
C GLU A 118 27.14 1.07 4.46
N LEU A 119 26.29 1.06 3.43
CA LEU A 119 26.29 2.04 2.34
C LEU A 119 25.53 3.34 2.65
N TYR A 120 24.35 3.24 3.28
CA TYR A 120 23.39 4.34 3.42
C TYR A 120 23.11 4.72 4.88
N GLY A 121 23.73 4.03 5.83
CA GLY A 121 23.62 4.33 7.25
C GLY A 121 22.45 3.61 7.96
N SER A 122 22.34 3.87 9.27
CA SER A 122 21.48 3.09 10.18
C SER A 122 19.97 3.19 9.92
N ARG A 123 19.53 4.17 9.12
CA ARG A 123 18.12 4.33 8.73
C ARG A 123 17.70 3.40 7.59
N TYR A 124 18.64 2.81 6.86
CA TYR A 124 18.32 1.89 5.76
C TYR A 124 17.58 0.65 6.25
N ARG A 125 16.53 0.24 5.53
CA ARG A 125 15.76 -0.98 5.73
C ARG A 125 15.61 -1.70 4.40
N SER A 126 16.20 -2.89 4.27
CA SER A 126 16.01 -3.70 3.05
C SER A 126 14.54 -4.10 2.89
N MET A 127 14.13 -4.41 1.66
CA MET A 127 12.77 -4.87 1.43
C MET A 127 12.46 -6.17 2.17
N LEU A 128 13.46 -7.05 2.32
CA LEU A 128 13.30 -8.29 3.08
C LEU A 128 13.00 -8.00 4.56
N THR A 129 13.61 -6.95 5.13
CA THR A 129 13.33 -6.52 6.50
C THR A 129 11.87 -6.06 6.65
N LEU A 130 11.38 -5.29 5.69
CA LEU A 130 10.02 -4.77 5.70
C LEU A 130 8.98 -5.88 5.47
N LEU A 131 9.26 -6.81 4.56
CA LEU A 131 8.49 -8.04 4.37
C LEU A 131 8.37 -8.83 5.67
N LYS A 132 9.49 -9.08 6.37
CA LYS A 132 9.48 -9.79 7.66
C LYS A 132 8.56 -9.10 8.68
N MET A 133 8.59 -7.77 8.77
CA MET A 133 7.76 -7.01 9.70
C MET A 133 6.28 -7.19 9.40
N HIS A 134 5.88 -6.98 8.15
CA HIS A 134 4.49 -7.13 7.72
C HIS A 134 4.01 -8.59 7.87
N LEU A 135 4.80 -9.55 7.38
CA LEU A 135 4.47 -10.97 7.41
C LEU A 135 4.36 -11.51 8.84
N SER A 136 5.26 -11.11 9.74
CA SER A 136 5.17 -11.55 11.14
C SER A 136 3.97 -10.94 11.86
N GLY A 137 3.61 -9.69 11.53
CA GLY A 137 2.45 -9.03 12.13
C GLY A 137 1.10 -9.48 11.57
N ALA A 138 1.07 -9.92 10.32
CA ALA A 138 -0.18 -10.33 9.65
C ALA A 138 -0.36 -11.85 9.53
N GLY A 139 0.73 -12.60 9.43
CA GLY A 139 0.75 -14.03 9.13
C GLY A 139 0.68 -14.93 10.36
N ASP A 140 0.65 -14.34 11.56
CA ASP A 140 0.57 -15.08 12.81
C ASP A 140 -0.79 -15.83 12.92
N LYS A 141 -0.74 -16.99 13.58
CA LYS A 141 -1.91 -17.86 13.76
C LYS A 141 -2.89 -17.29 14.79
N GLU A 142 -2.39 -16.65 15.84
CA GLU A 142 -3.21 -16.15 16.94
C GLU A 142 -3.93 -14.85 16.60
N CYS A 143 -3.27 -13.93 15.88
CA CYS A 143 -3.79 -12.59 15.63
C CYS A 143 -3.33 -11.99 14.29
N ASP A 144 -4.16 -11.07 13.76
CA ASP A 144 -3.76 -10.14 12.69
C ASP A 144 -3.49 -8.76 13.31
N HIS A 145 -2.23 -8.37 13.40
CA HIS A 145 -1.87 -7.06 13.93
C HIS A 145 -1.88 -5.95 12.87
N PHE A 146 -2.02 -6.30 11.58
CA PHE A 146 -1.87 -5.37 10.46
C PHE A 146 -3.18 -5.12 9.69
N HIS A 147 -4.13 -6.05 9.65
CA HIS A 147 -5.33 -5.90 8.82
C HIS A 147 -6.63 -5.79 9.62
N ASP A 148 -6.79 -6.63 10.64
CA ASP A 148 -8.08 -6.77 11.33
C ASP A 148 -8.15 -5.85 12.57
N GLY A 149 -8.93 -4.77 12.47
CA GLY A 149 -9.20 -3.84 13.58
C GLY A 149 -8.32 -2.58 13.60
N PHE A 150 -8.32 -1.85 14.71
CA PHE A 150 -7.72 -0.50 14.83
C PHE A 150 -6.20 -0.41 14.66
N GLY A 151 -5.51 -1.54 14.45
CA GLY A 151 -4.09 -1.53 14.09
C GLY A 151 -3.84 -1.15 12.63
N PHE A 152 -4.81 -1.37 11.73
CA PHE A 152 -4.57 -1.33 10.29
C PHE A 152 -3.87 -0.06 9.79
N LEU A 153 -4.50 1.10 9.97
CA LEU A 153 -3.99 2.34 9.42
C LEU A 153 -2.66 2.74 10.05
N GLN A 154 -2.54 2.61 11.37
CA GLN A 154 -1.36 3.01 12.13
C GLN A 154 -0.15 2.15 11.75
N GLN A 155 -0.33 0.84 11.62
CA GLN A 155 0.75 -0.08 11.24
C GLN A 155 1.19 0.16 9.80
N HIS A 156 0.25 0.33 8.87
CA HIS A 156 0.59 0.62 7.47
C HIS A 156 1.25 1.99 7.32
N SER A 157 0.77 3.03 8.01
CA SER A 157 1.45 4.34 8.03
C SER A 157 2.86 4.27 8.62
N ALA A 158 3.05 3.50 9.70
CA ALA A 158 4.38 3.30 10.26
C ALA A 158 5.30 2.58 9.26
N LEU A 159 4.79 1.55 8.58
CA LEU A 159 5.54 0.78 7.61
C LEU A 159 5.92 1.61 6.37
N THR A 160 5.00 2.41 5.81
CA THR A 160 5.29 3.30 4.68
C THR A 160 6.28 4.41 5.06
N ILE A 161 6.17 4.97 6.27
CA ILE A 161 7.15 5.95 6.78
C ILE A 161 8.54 5.30 6.93
N LEU A 162 8.62 4.07 7.44
CA LEU A 162 9.89 3.35 7.54
C LEU A 162 10.53 3.12 6.16
N PHE A 163 9.72 2.76 5.15
CA PHE A 163 10.22 2.59 3.80
C PHE A 163 10.64 3.91 3.16
N GLU A 164 9.84 4.98 3.31
CA GLU A 164 10.17 6.31 2.82
C GLU A 164 11.48 6.84 3.45
N GLN A 165 11.65 6.67 4.76
CA GLN A 165 12.90 7.04 5.45
C GLN A 165 14.10 6.21 4.97
N SER A 166 13.89 4.94 4.60
CA SER A 166 14.92 4.12 3.98
C SER A 166 15.28 4.63 2.59
N MET A 167 14.28 4.99 1.77
CA MET A 167 14.52 5.64 0.48
C MET A 167 15.30 6.95 0.65
N GLN A 168 14.96 7.76 1.65
CA GLN A 168 15.65 9.02 1.96
C GLN A 168 17.08 8.82 2.46
N ALA A 169 17.40 7.66 3.04
CA ALA A 169 18.78 7.30 3.36
C ALA A 169 19.62 7.07 2.09
N VAL A 170 19.01 6.58 1.01
CA VAL A 170 19.65 6.41 -0.30
C VAL A 170 19.68 7.75 -1.06
N ASN A 171 18.54 8.45 -1.08
CA ASN A 171 18.37 9.71 -1.77
C ASN A 171 17.45 10.65 -0.97
N PRO A 172 18.00 11.66 -0.28
CA PRO A 172 17.25 12.47 0.66
C PRO A 172 16.25 13.43 0.00
N ARG A 173 16.22 13.54 -1.34
CA ARG A 173 15.26 14.37 -2.08
C ARG A 173 13.89 13.74 -2.24
N LEU A 174 13.78 12.43 -2.00
CA LEU A 174 12.62 11.64 -2.41
C LEU A 174 11.57 11.57 -1.31
N ALA A 175 10.31 11.60 -1.75
CA ALA A 175 9.14 11.21 -0.97
C ALA A 175 8.47 10.02 -1.68
N LEU A 176 7.87 9.13 -0.92
CA LEU A 176 7.11 8.00 -1.46
C LEU A 176 5.84 8.54 -2.14
N PRO A 177 5.61 8.27 -3.44
CA PRO A 177 4.36 8.67 -4.07
C PRO A 177 3.19 7.84 -3.56
N TYR A 178 1.99 8.34 -3.78
CA TYR A 178 0.78 7.54 -3.63
C TYR A 178 0.18 7.21 -5.00
N TRP A 179 -0.61 6.15 -5.04
CA TRP A 179 -1.41 5.78 -6.20
C TRP A 179 -2.88 5.97 -5.88
N ASP A 180 -3.54 6.90 -6.59
CA ASP A 180 -4.98 7.09 -6.45
C ASP A 180 -5.76 6.01 -7.22
N TYR A 181 -5.79 4.80 -6.67
CA TYR A 181 -6.50 3.67 -7.28
C TYR A 181 -8.03 3.89 -7.35
N VAL A 182 -8.60 4.80 -6.54
CA VAL A 182 -10.04 5.13 -6.61
C VAL A 182 -10.39 5.77 -7.95
N LYS A 183 -9.49 6.60 -8.47
CA LYS A 183 -9.63 7.18 -9.80
C LYS A 183 -9.69 6.09 -10.88
N ASP A 184 -8.86 5.06 -10.77
CA ASP A 184 -8.84 3.99 -11.76
C ASP A 184 -10.08 3.13 -11.69
N MET A 185 -10.50 2.75 -10.47
CA MET A 185 -11.76 2.02 -10.28
C MET A 185 -12.93 2.78 -10.88
N GLU A 186 -13.03 4.09 -10.62
CA GLU A 186 -14.10 4.92 -11.19
C GLU A 186 -14.08 4.91 -12.72
N LEU A 187 -12.91 5.04 -13.34
CA LEU A 187 -12.79 5.00 -14.80
C LEU A 187 -13.25 3.66 -15.38
N PHE A 188 -12.91 2.56 -14.72
CA PHE A 188 -13.34 1.21 -15.11
C PHE A 188 -14.85 1.01 -14.91
N THR A 189 -15.39 1.45 -13.77
CA THR A 189 -16.84 1.49 -13.51
C THR A 189 -17.59 2.22 -14.62
N GLN A 190 -17.11 3.41 -15.01
CA GLN A 190 -17.75 4.24 -16.03
C GLN A 190 -17.62 3.66 -17.45
N ALA A 191 -16.47 3.06 -17.77
CA ALA A 191 -16.24 2.45 -19.07
C ALA A 191 -16.99 1.13 -19.26
N GLY A 192 -17.48 0.53 -18.17
CA GLY A 192 -17.96 -0.86 -18.18
C GLY A 192 -16.83 -1.84 -18.51
N GLU A 193 -15.59 -1.38 -18.43
CA GLU A 193 -14.39 -2.19 -18.56
C GLU A 193 -14.17 -2.83 -17.20
N GLY A 194 -14.19 -4.17 -17.15
CA GLY A 194 -13.74 -4.88 -15.96
C GLY A 194 -12.24 -4.67 -15.72
N PHE A 195 -11.64 -5.52 -14.92
CA PHE A 195 -10.23 -5.42 -14.58
C PHE A 195 -9.27 -5.53 -15.79
N ALA A 196 -9.70 -6.04 -16.96
CA ALA A 196 -8.88 -5.96 -18.17
C ALA A 196 -8.37 -4.52 -18.45
N GLY A 197 -9.12 -3.48 -18.04
CA GLY A 197 -8.65 -2.09 -18.09
C GLY A 197 -7.56 -1.78 -17.05
N PHE A 198 -7.63 -2.40 -15.86
CA PHE A 198 -6.70 -2.20 -14.75
C PHE A 198 -5.29 -2.71 -15.06
N ASN A 199 -5.15 -3.97 -15.50
CA ASN A 199 -3.84 -4.54 -15.87
C ASN A 199 -3.22 -3.92 -17.13
N ASN A 200 -4.03 -3.29 -17.99
CA ASN A 200 -3.54 -2.54 -19.15
C ASN A 200 -3.35 -1.04 -18.83
N GLY A 201 -3.52 -0.65 -17.56
CA GLY A 201 -3.38 0.72 -17.10
C GLY A 201 -1.94 1.21 -17.17
N GLU A 202 -1.78 2.55 -17.16
CA GLU A 202 -0.47 3.20 -17.33
C GLU A 202 0.58 2.84 -16.25
N LEU A 203 0.15 2.29 -15.11
CA LEU A 203 1.02 1.84 -14.02
C LEU A 203 1.54 0.41 -14.20
N PHE A 204 0.96 -0.38 -15.12
CA PHE A 204 1.35 -1.77 -15.39
C PHE A 204 2.11 -1.87 -16.71
N THR A 205 3.11 -1.01 -16.85
CA THR A 205 4.04 -0.99 -17.97
C THR A 205 5.46 -1.19 -17.46
N ALA A 206 6.39 -1.61 -18.32
CA ALA A 206 7.81 -1.73 -17.98
C ALA A 206 8.42 -0.48 -17.32
N ALA A 207 7.86 0.70 -17.60
CA ALA A 207 8.31 1.98 -17.05
C ALA A 207 7.86 2.22 -15.60
N VAL A 208 6.87 1.47 -15.10
CA VAL A 208 6.33 1.60 -13.74
C VAL A 208 6.40 0.23 -13.04
N PHE A 209 5.30 -0.48 -12.80
CA PHE A 209 5.28 -1.74 -12.03
C PHE A 209 5.44 -3.00 -12.89
N GLY A 210 5.66 -2.86 -14.20
CA GLY A 210 5.75 -3.97 -15.14
C GLY A 210 4.40 -4.55 -15.52
N ALA A 211 4.30 -5.15 -16.71
CA ALA A 211 3.13 -5.89 -17.17
C ALA A 211 3.05 -7.28 -16.51
N THR A 212 1.85 -7.87 -16.48
CA THR A 212 1.66 -9.26 -16.04
C THR A 212 1.74 -10.19 -17.26
N ASP A 213 2.48 -11.30 -17.16
CA ASP A 213 2.53 -12.32 -18.21
C ASP A 213 1.38 -13.34 -18.13
N ALA A 214 1.43 -14.37 -18.97
CA ALA A 214 0.39 -15.41 -19.03
C ALA A 214 0.43 -16.39 -17.85
N ASP A 215 1.51 -16.39 -17.06
CA ASP A 215 1.70 -17.20 -15.86
C ASP A 215 1.44 -16.36 -14.58
N ASP A 216 0.78 -15.21 -14.72
CA ASP A 216 0.48 -14.27 -13.63
C ASP A 216 1.73 -13.70 -12.93
N HIS A 217 2.87 -13.57 -13.62
CA HIS A 217 4.10 -13.00 -13.08
C HIS A 217 4.42 -11.60 -13.63
N ILE A 218 5.31 -10.86 -12.95
CA ILE A 218 5.83 -9.57 -13.45
C ILE A 218 6.78 -9.83 -14.63
N ALA A 219 6.31 -9.50 -15.84
CA ALA A 219 6.95 -9.83 -17.11
C ALA A 219 8.17 -8.95 -17.44
N ASP A 220 8.10 -7.66 -17.11
CA ASP A 220 9.06 -6.65 -17.56
C ASP A 220 9.29 -5.53 -16.54
N GLY A 221 10.20 -4.60 -16.87
CA GLY A 221 10.55 -3.47 -16.02
C GLY A 221 11.49 -3.80 -14.87
N ARG A 222 11.47 -2.96 -13.83
CA ARG A 222 12.43 -2.97 -12.70
C ARG A 222 12.34 -4.21 -11.81
N TRP A 223 11.16 -4.82 -11.77
CA TRP A 223 10.82 -5.99 -10.97
C TRP A 223 10.55 -7.25 -11.82
N ALA A 224 10.98 -7.24 -13.09
CA ALA A 224 10.89 -8.41 -13.96
C ALA A 224 11.56 -9.63 -13.30
N GLY A 225 10.83 -10.75 -13.20
CA GLY A 225 11.33 -11.97 -12.58
C GLY A 225 11.58 -11.86 -11.07
N LEU A 226 10.91 -10.93 -10.38
CA LEU A 226 10.98 -10.80 -8.92
C LEU A 226 10.58 -12.13 -8.25
N ALA A 227 11.51 -12.74 -7.54
CA ALA A 227 11.28 -13.96 -6.78
C ALA A 227 10.77 -13.68 -5.37
N MET A 228 9.91 -14.56 -4.85
CA MET A 228 9.50 -14.58 -3.46
C MET A 228 10.65 -15.13 -2.60
N PRO A 229 11.10 -14.43 -1.54
CA PRO A 229 12.14 -14.93 -0.68
C PRO A 229 11.67 -16.13 0.12
N THR A 230 12.63 -16.89 0.61
CA THR A 230 12.42 -18.06 1.45
C THR A 230 12.97 -17.83 2.86
N VAL A 231 12.65 -18.74 3.78
CA VAL A 231 13.28 -18.79 5.11
C VAL A 231 14.80 -18.94 5.06
N ALA A 232 15.37 -19.41 3.94
CA ALA A 232 16.81 -19.53 3.74
C ALA A 232 17.48 -18.17 3.48
N ASP A 233 16.75 -17.19 2.95
CA ASP A 233 17.24 -15.84 2.64
C ASP A 233 17.26 -14.93 3.88
N LEU A 234 16.68 -15.38 4.99
CA LEU A 234 16.64 -14.63 6.24
C LEU A 234 18.04 -14.58 6.89
N ASP A 235 18.63 -13.38 6.95
CA ASP A 235 19.78 -13.09 7.83
C ASP A 235 19.35 -13.03 9.32
N GLY A 236 20.16 -13.59 10.24
CA GLY A 236 20.10 -13.34 11.69
C GLY A 236 19.65 -14.48 12.62
N ASP A 237 19.77 -14.25 13.93
CA ASP A 237 19.53 -15.19 15.06
C ASP A 237 18.05 -15.41 15.44
N LEU A 238 17.10 -14.70 14.82
CA LEU A 238 15.68 -15.03 14.99
C LEU A 238 15.46 -16.41 14.38
N GLN A 239 14.94 -17.34 15.18
CA GLN A 239 14.84 -18.72 14.74
C GLN A 239 13.96 -18.74 13.48
N ARG A 240 14.45 -19.36 12.41
CA ARG A 240 13.70 -19.57 11.15
C ARG A 240 12.30 -20.15 11.39
N SER A 241 12.10 -20.83 12.53
CA SER A 241 10.82 -21.37 13.00
C SER A 241 9.80 -20.33 13.47
N GLN A 242 10.16 -19.06 13.63
CA GLN A 242 9.31 -18.00 14.19
C GLN A 242 8.72 -17.05 13.14
N ILE A 243 9.19 -17.10 11.90
CA ILE A 243 8.65 -16.25 10.83
C ILE A 243 7.59 -17.06 10.09
N PRO A 244 6.35 -16.54 9.93
CA PRO A 244 5.33 -17.20 9.13
C PRO A 244 5.86 -17.48 7.71
N HIS A 245 5.59 -18.69 7.22
CA HIS A 245 5.94 -19.14 5.87
C HIS A 245 4.97 -20.25 5.47
N ASN A 246 4.86 -20.52 4.17
CA ASN A 246 4.06 -21.64 3.68
C ASN A 246 4.83 -22.97 3.70
N ALA A 247 4.19 -24.08 3.33
CA ALA A 247 4.81 -25.41 3.38
C ALA A 247 6.04 -25.58 2.48
N PHE A 248 6.21 -24.71 1.47
CA PHE A 248 7.37 -24.70 0.57
C PHE A 248 8.54 -23.87 1.12
N GLY A 249 8.37 -23.17 2.25
CA GLY A 249 9.39 -22.33 2.86
C GLY A 249 9.47 -20.92 2.28
N PHE A 250 8.55 -20.54 1.37
CA PHE A 250 8.42 -19.17 0.91
C PHE A 250 7.85 -18.28 2.01
N LEU A 251 8.30 -17.03 2.07
CA LEU A 251 7.81 -16.00 2.99
C LEU A 251 6.44 -15.48 2.54
N ARG A 252 5.46 -16.38 2.53
CA ARG A 252 4.04 -16.19 2.24
C ARG A 252 3.22 -16.48 3.51
N SER A 253 1.94 -16.14 3.48
CA SER A 253 1.04 -16.55 4.56
C SER A 253 1.05 -18.07 4.72
N PRO A 254 1.02 -18.61 5.95
CA PRO A 254 0.99 -20.05 6.17
C PRO A 254 -0.20 -20.76 5.52
N TRP A 255 -1.31 -20.05 5.34
CA TRP A 255 -2.50 -20.56 4.67
C TRP A 255 -2.47 -20.41 3.15
N SER A 256 -1.41 -19.87 2.55
CA SER A 256 -1.27 -19.78 1.09
C SER A 256 -0.22 -20.78 0.60
N ASN A 257 -0.69 -21.95 0.15
CA ASN A 257 0.21 -23.01 -0.32
C ASN A 257 0.69 -22.81 -1.76
N ASN A 258 0.95 -21.56 -2.13
CA ASN A 258 1.48 -21.19 -3.44
C ASN A 258 2.96 -21.61 -3.56
N ALA A 259 3.25 -22.53 -4.48
CA ALA A 259 4.58 -23.07 -4.75
C ALA A 259 5.42 -22.24 -5.74
N ASP A 260 4.84 -21.21 -6.37
CA ASP A 260 5.51 -20.47 -7.44
C ASP A 260 6.65 -19.63 -6.88
N ALA A 261 7.85 -19.83 -7.39
CA ALA A 261 9.01 -19.06 -6.95
C ALA A 261 8.92 -17.57 -7.31
N PRO A 262 8.39 -17.16 -8.48
CA PRO A 262 8.15 -15.75 -8.78
C PRO A 262 6.99 -15.18 -7.97
N VAL A 263 6.94 -13.85 -7.91
CA VAL A 263 5.78 -13.12 -7.38
C VAL A 263 4.59 -13.34 -8.30
N VAL A 264 3.46 -13.77 -7.72
CA VAL A 264 2.19 -13.97 -8.42
C VAL A 264 1.31 -12.73 -8.25
N ARG A 265 0.88 -12.16 -9.37
CA ARG A 265 0.03 -10.98 -9.48
C ARG A 265 -1.08 -11.23 -10.49
N SER A 266 -2.27 -11.57 -9.99
CA SER A 266 -3.45 -11.85 -10.83
C SER A 266 -4.64 -11.01 -10.40
N SER A 267 -5.51 -10.71 -11.36
CA SER A 267 -6.85 -10.23 -11.07
C SER A 267 -7.89 -11.28 -10.87
N MET A 268 -7.59 -12.49 -11.30
CA MET A 268 -8.59 -13.53 -11.30
C MET A 268 -8.78 -13.99 -9.88
N THR A 269 -10.03 -13.99 -9.43
CA THR A 269 -10.42 -14.50 -8.13
C THR A 269 -11.40 -15.64 -8.35
N CYS A 270 -10.90 -16.86 -8.24
CA CYS A 270 -11.62 -18.11 -8.49
C CYS A 270 -12.40 -18.08 -9.81
N GLY A 271 -11.75 -17.73 -10.92
CA GLY A 271 -12.35 -17.79 -12.26
C GLY A 271 -13.25 -16.60 -12.63
N VAL A 272 -13.48 -15.64 -11.73
CA VAL A 272 -14.11 -14.37 -12.06
C VAL A 272 -13.12 -13.22 -11.94
N ASP A 273 -13.41 -12.14 -12.64
CA ASP A 273 -12.70 -10.88 -12.51
C ASP A 273 -12.83 -10.36 -11.06
N GLY A 274 -11.70 -10.05 -10.42
CA GLY A 274 -11.66 -9.53 -9.04
C GLY A 274 -12.53 -8.29 -8.83
N TYR A 275 -12.79 -7.49 -9.87
CA TYR A 275 -13.68 -6.32 -9.83
C TYR A 275 -15.14 -6.73 -9.66
N ASN A 276 -15.53 -7.84 -10.31
CA ASN A 276 -16.86 -8.41 -10.14
C ASN A 276 -16.96 -9.23 -8.85
N ALA A 277 -15.83 -9.74 -8.35
CA ALA A 277 -15.75 -10.53 -7.12
C ALA A 277 -15.81 -9.67 -5.85
N ASN A 278 -15.26 -8.44 -5.90
CA ASN A 278 -15.24 -7.51 -4.78
C ASN A 278 -15.58 -6.08 -5.24
N TYR A 279 -16.47 -5.44 -4.49
CA TYR A 279 -16.93 -4.08 -4.69
C TYR A 279 -15.82 -3.12 -5.14
N ALA A 280 -16.05 -2.40 -6.24
CA ALA A 280 -15.16 -1.38 -6.74
C ALA A 280 -14.89 -0.31 -5.68
N ALA A 281 -13.63 0.04 -5.43
CA ALA A 281 -13.27 1.18 -4.59
C ALA A 281 -13.41 2.50 -5.38
N ASP A 282 -14.62 2.85 -5.79
CA ASP A 282 -14.90 3.98 -6.70
C ASP A 282 -15.30 5.28 -5.97
N CYS A 283 -15.77 6.29 -6.70
CA CYS A 283 -16.17 7.56 -6.11
C CYS A 283 -17.36 7.43 -5.14
N ALA A 284 -18.26 6.46 -5.36
CA ALA A 284 -19.40 6.23 -4.48
C ALA A 284 -18.92 5.68 -3.13
N GLU A 285 -17.95 4.76 -3.13
CA GLU A 285 -17.34 4.23 -1.91
C GLU A 285 -16.57 5.32 -1.15
N LEU A 286 -15.84 6.19 -1.85
CA LEU A 286 -15.17 7.34 -1.22
C LEU A 286 -16.18 8.33 -0.61
N ALA A 287 -17.28 8.62 -1.31
CA ALA A 287 -18.36 9.46 -0.77
C ALA A 287 -18.97 8.84 0.49
N ALA A 288 -19.25 7.53 0.47
CA ALA A 288 -19.76 6.77 1.60
C ALA A 288 -18.80 6.77 2.80
N LEU A 289 -17.49 6.70 2.56
CA LEU A 289 -16.47 6.84 3.59
C LEU A 289 -16.53 8.23 4.25
N THR A 290 -16.63 9.30 3.46
CA THR A 290 -16.70 10.66 4.02
C THR A 290 -17.97 10.95 4.82
N ALA A 291 -19.04 10.19 4.57
CA ALA A 291 -20.30 10.30 5.28
C ALA A 291 -20.31 9.56 6.64
N LYS A 292 -19.26 8.80 6.99
CA LYS A 292 -19.20 8.09 8.28
C LYS A 292 -19.15 9.08 9.44
N GLY A 293 -20.10 8.95 10.37
CA GLY A 293 -20.27 9.89 11.48
C GLY A 293 -19.19 9.73 12.55
N SER A 294 -18.91 8.50 12.96
CA SER A 294 -17.89 8.21 13.99
C SER A 294 -16.53 7.88 13.37
N PHE A 295 -15.46 8.09 14.15
CA PHE A 295 -14.13 7.63 13.75
C PHE A 295 -14.07 6.10 13.65
N TYR A 296 -14.80 5.37 14.49
CA TYR A 296 -14.89 3.91 14.46
C TYR A 296 -15.44 3.41 13.12
N ASP A 297 -16.58 3.96 12.69
CA ASP A 297 -17.22 3.57 11.44
C ASP A 297 -16.37 3.98 10.24
N TRP A 298 -15.75 5.18 10.30
CA TRP A 298 -14.83 5.64 9.27
C TRP A 298 -13.65 4.69 9.12
N PHE A 299 -12.99 4.34 10.23
CA PHE A 299 -11.81 3.49 10.23
C PHE A 299 -12.11 2.09 9.72
N SER A 300 -13.17 1.47 10.27
CA SER A 300 -13.58 0.13 9.87
C SER A 300 -13.94 0.11 8.39
N TYR A 301 -14.67 1.11 7.91
CA TYR A 301 -15.01 1.21 6.50
C TYR A 301 -13.79 1.40 5.61
N ALA A 302 -12.88 2.31 5.97
CA ALA A 302 -11.67 2.62 5.22
C ALA A 302 -10.78 1.39 4.99
N SER A 303 -10.69 0.52 6.00
CA SER A 303 -9.83 -0.68 5.96
C SER A 303 -10.34 -1.72 4.94
N TYR A 304 -11.67 -1.87 4.82
CA TYR A 304 -12.26 -2.96 4.03
C TYR A 304 -12.81 -2.55 2.68
N LYS A 305 -13.48 -1.40 2.55
CA LYS A 305 -14.24 -1.05 1.33
C LYS A 305 -13.44 -0.24 0.32
N PRO A 306 -12.92 0.95 0.64
CA PRO A 306 -12.14 1.73 -0.31
C PRO A 306 -10.66 1.33 -0.32
N HIS A 307 -10.24 0.26 0.36
CA HIS A 307 -8.84 -0.18 0.37
C HIS A 307 -8.72 -1.66 0.02
N GLY A 308 -9.30 -2.55 0.82
CA GLY A 308 -9.23 -4.01 0.62
C GLY A 308 -9.39 -4.52 -0.82
N PRO A 309 -10.32 -4.00 -1.67
CA PRO A 309 -10.49 -4.49 -3.02
C PRO A 309 -9.25 -4.35 -3.90
N VAL A 310 -8.42 -3.32 -3.72
CA VAL A 310 -7.21 -3.15 -4.53
C VAL A 310 -6.24 -4.33 -4.35
N HIS A 311 -6.16 -4.89 -3.14
CA HIS A 311 -5.33 -6.07 -2.85
C HIS A 311 -5.86 -7.33 -3.53
N VAL A 312 -7.18 -7.49 -3.58
CA VAL A 312 -7.84 -8.60 -4.28
C VAL A 312 -7.58 -8.50 -5.78
N LEU A 313 -7.65 -7.29 -6.32
CA LEU A 313 -7.45 -7.03 -7.74
C LEU A 313 -6.00 -7.24 -8.19
N LEU A 314 -5.04 -7.03 -7.29
CA LEU A 314 -3.63 -7.21 -7.59
C LEU A 314 -3.14 -8.63 -7.32
N GLY A 315 -3.61 -9.26 -6.25
CA GLY A 315 -3.16 -10.59 -5.87
C GLY A 315 -3.99 -11.69 -6.52
N GLY A 316 -5.31 -11.57 -6.46
CA GLY A 316 -6.21 -12.62 -6.93
C GLY A 316 -6.13 -13.90 -6.12
N ALA A 317 -6.98 -14.85 -6.49
CA ALA A 317 -7.01 -16.20 -5.94
C ALA A 317 -7.19 -17.20 -7.08
N LEU A 318 -6.23 -18.11 -7.25
CA LEU A 318 -6.16 -19.03 -8.39
C LEU A 318 -6.40 -20.47 -7.93
N GLY A 319 -6.58 -21.38 -8.88
CA GLY A 319 -6.83 -22.81 -8.63
C GLY A 319 -8.26 -23.15 -8.19
N CYS A 320 -9.05 -22.18 -7.73
CA CYS A 320 -10.37 -22.41 -7.15
C CYS A 320 -11.58 -22.25 -8.10
N ALA A 321 -11.37 -21.99 -9.39
CA ALA A 321 -12.46 -21.68 -10.33
C ALA A 321 -13.50 -22.82 -10.42
N GLU A 322 -13.05 -24.05 -10.68
CA GLU A 322 -13.94 -25.21 -10.86
C GLU A 322 -14.79 -25.50 -9.62
N ALA A 323 -14.19 -25.34 -8.43
CA ALA A 323 -14.91 -25.55 -7.18
C ALA A 323 -16.03 -24.52 -6.98
N TRP A 324 -15.78 -23.26 -7.32
CA TRP A 324 -16.80 -22.21 -7.25
C TRP A 324 -17.82 -22.28 -8.38
N ASP A 325 -17.46 -22.81 -9.55
CA ASP A 325 -18.42 -23.14 -10.62
C ASP A 325 -19.39 -24.26 -10.16
N ALA A 326 -18.90 -25.23 -9.39
CA ALA A 326 -19.75 -26.25 -8.77
C ALA A 326 -20.72 -25.66 -7.72
N VAL A 327 -20.27 -24.68 -6.92
CA VAL A 327 -21.13 -23.93 -6.01
C VAL A 327 -22.24 -23.23 -6.78
N GLU A 328 -21.91 -22.50 -7.85
CA GLU A 328 -22.89 -21.82 -8.69
C GLU A 328 -23.89 -22.81 -9.32
N ALA A 329 -23.40 -23.95 -9.83
CA ALA A 329 -24.22 -25.01 -10.41
C ALA A 329 -25.13 -25.74 -9.38
N SER A 330 -24.84 -25.62 -8.08
CA SER A 330 -25.67 -26.20 -7.01
C SER A 330 -27.01 -25.48 -6.81
N GLY A 331 -27.24 -24.38 -7.51
CA GLY A 331 -28.51 -23.63 -7.50
C GLY A 331 -28.65 -22.66 -6.32
N VAL A 332 -27.52 -22.23 -5.74
CA VAL A 332 -27.50 -21.07 -4.84
C VAL A 332 -27.90 -19.79 -5.59
N ASP A 333 -28.24 -18.73 -4.86
CA ASP A 333 -28.50 -17.44 -5.48
C ASP A 333 -27.25 -16.95 -6.25
N PRO A 334 -27.30 -16.83 -7.58
CA PRO A 334 -26.13 -16.45 -8.39
C PRO A 334 -25.64 -15.03 -8.08
N SER A 335 -26.45 -14.17 -7.45
CA SER A 335 -26.02 -12.83 -7.04
C SER A 335 -25.03 -12.84 -5.86
N LEU A 336 -24.96 -13.95 -5.10
CA LEU A 336 -24.09 -14.09 -3.94
C LEU A 336 -22.71 -14.69 -4.31
N VAL A 337 -22.66 -15.50 -5.35
CA VAL A 337 -21.45 -16.24 -5.74
C VAL A 337 -20.25 -15.33 -6.02
N PRO A 338 -20.37 -14.22 -6.78
CA PRO A 338 -19.23 -13.32 -7.00
C PRO A 338 -18.64 -12.79 -5.69
N HIS A 339 -19.49 -12.39 -4.75
CA HIS A 339 -19.06 -11.93 -3.44
C HIS A 339 -18.32 -13.02 -2.64
N TRP A 340 -18.81 -14.27 -2.68
CA TRP A 340 -18.14 -15.39 -2.03
C TRP A 340 -16.81 -15.76 -2.68
N ARG A 341 -16.72 -15.73 -4.02
CA ARG A 341 -15.45 -15.87 -4.75
C ARG A 341 -14.47 -14.77 -4.28
N GLY A 342 -14.92 -13.52 -4.21
CA GLY A 342 -14.12 -12.37 -3.76
C GLY A 342 -13.56 -12.48 -2.34
N ASN A 343 -14.29 -13.15 -1.43
CA ASN A 343 -13.92 -13.25 -0.01
C ASN A 343 -13.29 -14.60 0.36
N THR A 344 -13.08 -15.45 -0.63
CA THR A 344 -12.54 -16.80 -0.42
C THR A 344 -11.16 -16.81 0.26
N PHE A 345 -10.30 -15.83 -0.03
CA PHE A 345 -9.02 -15.69 0.67
C PHE A 345 -9.21 -15.48 2.19
N ALA A 346 -10.26 -14.74 2.59
CA ALA A 346 -10.57 -14.49 3.99
C ALA A 346 -11.13 -15.75 4.66
N TYR A 347 -11.93 -16.54 3.94
CA TYR A 347 -12.42 -17.84 4.42
C TYR A 347 -11.26 -18.80 4.71
N LEU A 348 -10.28 -18.86 3.80
CA LEU A 348 -9.06 -19.65 3.97
C LEU A 348 -8.24 -19.19 5.20
N LYS A 349 -8.01 -17.88 5.31
CA LYS A 349 -7.34 -17.26 6.47
C LYS A 349 -8.03 -17.61 7.79
N ASN A 350 -9.35 -17.44 7.84
CA ASN A 350 -10.15 -17.67 9.05
C ASN A 350 -10.20 -19.15 9.42
N ALA A 351 -10.37 -20.05 8.45
CA ALA A 351 -10.34 -21.50 8.68
C ALA A 351 -8.99 -21.94 9.28
N TYR A 352 -7.88 -21.43 8.75
CA TYR A 352 -6.54 -21.71 9.28
C TYR A 352 -6.36 -21.19 10.71
N ARG A 353 -6.75 -19.95 11.00
CA ARG A 353 -6.60 -19.34 12.34
C ARG A 353 -7.51 -19.98 13.39
N LEU A 354 -8.69 -20.43 12.99
CA LEU A 354 -9.63 -21.15 13.87
C LEU A 354 -9.27 -22.62 14.07
N GLU A 355 -8.14 -23.07 13.52
CA GLU A 355 -7.71 -24.47 13.56
C GLU A 355 -8.75 -25.43 12.96
N LEU A 356 -9.52 -24.94 11.97
CA LEU A 356 -10.45 -25.75 11.19
C LEU A 356 -9.77 -26.35 9.95
N MET A 357 -8.61 -25.82 9.59
CA MET A 357 -7.80 -26.17 8.44
C MET A 357 -6.31 -26.12 8.75
N GLU A 358 -5.52 -26.96 8.08
CA GLU A 358 -4.07 -26.96 8.12
C GLU A 358 -3.47 -26.92 6.70
N CYS A 359 -2.32 -26.26 6.57
CA CYS A 359 -1.58 -26.06 5.33
C CYS A 359 -0.10 -26.43 5.48
N ALA A 360 0.21 -27.42 6.33
CA ALA A 360 1.58 -27.81 6.64
C ALA A 360 2.23 -28.72 5.59
N SER A 361 1.46 -29.26 4.63
CA SER A 361 1.96 -30.13 3.57
C SER A 361 2.10 -29.37 2.25
N THR A 362 3.05 -29.79 1.42
CA THR A 362 3.17 -29.35 0.02
C THR A 362 2.01 -29.84 -0.86
N ASP A 363 1.17 -30.75 -0.36
CA ASP A 363 0.03 -31.28 -1.12
C ASP A 363 -1.20 -30.36 -1.13
N GLY A 364 -1.21 -29.32 -0.29
CA GLY A 364 -2.32 -28.36 -0.20
C GLY A 364 -2.73 -28.02 1.22
N CYS A 365 -3.75 -27.17 1.31
CA CYS A 365 -4.50 -26.91 2.54
C CYS A 365 -5.68 -27.89 2.63
N TYR A 366 -5.97 -28.39 3.82
CA TYR A 366 -7.08 -29.31 4.05
C TYR A 366 -7.78 -29.05 5.37
N CYS A 367 -9.10 -29.23 5.39
CA CYS A 367 -9.92 -29.11 6.58
C CYS A 367 -9.69 -30.30 7.52
N LEU A 368 -9.45 -30.04 8.81
CA LEU A 368 -9.02 -31.06 9.78
C LEU A 368 -10.13 -32.05 10.16
N ASP A 369 -11.39 -31.60 10.17
CA ASP A 369 -12.56 -32.41 10.55
C ASP A 369 -13.65 -32.33 9.47
N TYR A 370 -13.22 -32.45 8.20
CA TYR A 370 -14.07 -32.28 7.02
C TYR A 370 -15.38 -33.08 7.08
N ASP A 371 -15.32 -34.35 7.48
CA ASP A 371 -16.51 -35.20 7.59
C ASP A 371 -17.51 -34.69 8.63
N SER A 372 -17.05 -34.07 9.72
CA SER A 372 -17.95 -33.51 10.73
C SER A 372 -18.62 -32.23 10.25
N TYR A 373 -17.93 -31.41 9.46
CA TYR A 373 -18.50 -30.22 8.81
C TYR A 373 -19.62 -30.60 7.84
N LEU A 374 -19.58 -31.83 7.30
CA LEU A 374 -20.60 -32.39 6.41
C LEU A 374 -21.58 -33.36 7.11
N ALA A 375 -21.60 -33.43 8.45
CA ALA A 375 -22.50 -34.35 9.15
C ALA A 375 -23.98 -33.97 9.05
N SER A 376 -24.28 -32.68 8.86
CA SER A 376 -25.65 -32.15 8.74
C SER A 376 -25.67 -30.76 8.11
N ALA A 377 -26.86 -30.26 7.75
CA ALA A 377 -27.05 -28.87 7.31
C ALA A 377 -26.59 -27.86 8.37
N GLU A 378 -26.85 -28.16 9.64
CA GLU A 378 -26.45 -27.31 10.76
C GLU A 378 -24.94 -27.28 10.93
N ALA A 379 -24.26 -28.43 10.82
CA ALA A 379 -22.80 -28.50 10.90
C ALA A 379 -22.12 -27.71 9.78
N ALA A 380 -22.60 -27.84 8.54
CA ALA A 380 -22.08 -27.11 7.40
C ALA A 380 -22.29 -25.60 7.57
N SER A 381 -23.49 -25.19 7.98
CA SER A 381 -23.80 -23.77 8.25
C SER A 381 -22.94 -23.19 9.38
N ASN A 382 -22.71 -23.95 10.45
CA ASN A 382 -21.85 -23.54 11.56
C ASN A 382 -20.40 -23.34 11.11
N PHE A 383 -19.86 -24.24 10.27
CA PHE A 383 -18.52 -24.07 9.69
C PHE A 383 -18.45 -22.79 8.82
N LEU A 384 -19.39 -22.60 7.90
CA LEU A 384 -19.42 -21.42 7.02
C LEU A 384 -19.57 -20.12 7.82
N GLY A 385 -20.41 -20.11 8.86
CA GLY A 385 -20.53 -18.98 9.77
C GLY A 385 -19.24 -18.71 10.56
N ALA A 386 -18.55 -19.76 11.02
CA ALA A 386 -17.31 -19.63 11.79
C ALA A 386 -16.19 -18.97 10.96
N ILE A 387 -16.06 -19.33 9.69
CA ILE A 387 -15.05 -18.73 8.78
C ILE A 387 -15.43 -17.33 8.28
N GLY A 388 -16.54 -16.77 8.78
CA GLY A 388 -16.98 -15.41 8.48
C GLY A 388 -17.74 -15.26 7.17
N MET A 389 -18.27 -16.35 6.61
CA MET A 389 -19.11 -16.27 5.43
C MET A 389 -20.46 -15.64 5.78
N THR A 390 -20.73 -14.46 5.23
CA THR A 390 -21.99 -13.75 5.42
C THR A 390 -22.97 -14.02 4.28
N SER A 391 -24.23 -13.63 4.48
CA SER A 391 -25.29 -13.77 3.48
C SER A 391 -25.57 -15.23 3.09
N ILE A 392 -25.35 -16.17 4.03
CA ILE A 392 -25.51 -17.61 3.78
C ILE A 392 -26.97 -18.07 3.61
N GLY A 393 -27.97 -17.19 3.78
CA GLY A 393 -29.38 -17.50 3.51
C GLY A 393 -29.90 -18.83 4.09
N ASP A 394 -31.00 -19.34 3.52
CA ASP A 394 -31.50 -20.69 3.81
C ASP A 394 -30.92 -21.67 2.77
N LEU A 395 -29.69 -22.13 2.97
CA LEU A 395 -29.06 -23.14 2.10
C LEU A 395 -29.61 -24.54 2.40
N THR A 396 -29.84 -25.31 1.34
CA THR A 396 -29.99 -26.77 1.50
C THR A 396 -28.68 -27.40 1.96
N PHE A 397 -28.75 -28.57 2.59
CA PHE A 397 -27.55 -29.32 2.98
C PHE A 397 -26.59 -29.54 1.79
N ALA A 398 -27.13 -29.89 0.62
CA ALA A 398 -26.31 -30.12 -0.57
C ALA A 398 -25.55 -28.85 -1.01
N GLN A 399 -26.21 -27.69 -0.99
CA GLN A 399 -25.57 -26.42 -1.33
C GLN A 399 -24.49 -26.03 -0.29
N ALA A 400 -24.81 -26.15 1.00
CA ALA A 400 -23.86 -25.88 2.06
C ALA A 400 -22.64 -26.81 1.97
N ALA A 401 -22.87 -28.11 1.70
CA ALA A 401 -21.81 -29.08 1.51
C ALA A 401 -20.90 -28.74 0.31
N THR A 402 -21.46 -28.31 -0.82
CA THR A 402 -20.66 -27.86 -1.98
C THR A 402 -19.80 -26.64 -1.65
N ILE A 403 -20.29 -25.71 -0.83
CA ILE A 403 -19.51 -24.54 -0.41
C ILE A 403 -18.39 -24.94 0.55
N VAL A 404 -18.67 -25.81 1.51
CA VAL A 404 -17.64 -26.38 2.41
C VAL A 404 -16.55 -27.06 1.58
N ASP A 405 -16.94 -27.84 0.58
CA ASP A 405 -16.00 -28.50 -0.34
C ASP A 405 -15.14 -27.50 -1.11
N ALA A 406 -15.75 -26.43 -1.63
CA ALA A 406 -15.01 -25.38 -2.32
C ALA A 406 -14.01 -24.63 -1.42
N VAL A 407 -14.29 -24.48 -0.14
CA VAL A 407 -13.32 -23.89 0.81
C VAL A 407 -12.22 -24.90 1.16
N CYS A 408 -12.59 -26.16 1.42
CA CYS A 408 -11.69 -27.16 1.95
C CYS A 408 -10.78 -27.83 0.92
N ASN A 409 -11.21 -27.92 -0.35
CA ASN A 409 -10.60 -28.80 -1.36
C ASN A 409 -10.31 -28.11 -2.72
N SER A 410 -10.40 -26.78 -2.82
CA SER A 410 -10.25 -26.07 -4.11
C SER A 410 -8.82 -25.90 -4.60
N GLY A 411 -7.81 -26.45 -3.92
CA GLY A 411 -6.40 -26.30 -4.32
C GLY A 411 -5.94 -24.85 -4.42
N MET A 412 -6.63 -23.95 -3.71
CA MET A 412 -6.48 -22.52 -3.90
C MET A 412 -5.06 -22.02 -3.59
N VAL A 413 -4.59 -21.11 -4.44
CA VAL A 413 -3.37 -20.33 -4.20
C VAL A 413 -3.69 -18.84 -4.21
N LEU A 414 -3.09 -18.07 -3.31
CA LEU A 414 -3.25 -16.62 -3.26
C LEU A 414 -2.07 -15.96 -3.96
N GLY A 415 -2.34 -14.93 -4.76
CA GLY A 415 -1.28 -14.06 -5.24
C GLY A 415 -0.77 -13.14 -4.13
N ASP A 416 0.43 -12.62 -4.34
CA ASP A 416 1.24 -12.10 -3.25
C ASP A 416 0.71 -10.79 -2.67
N ASN A 417 -0.01 -9.98 -3.46
CA ASN A 417 -0.62 -8.75 -2.98
C ASN A 417 -1.86 -8.97 -2.09
N LEU A 418 -2.50 -10.15 -2.15
CA LEU A 418 -3.72 -10.48 -1.38
C LEU A 418 -3.45 -11.09 0.00
N GLN A 419 -2.18 -11.33 0.34
CA GLN A 419 -1.80 -12.08 1.53
C GLN A 419 -0.81 -11.33 2.41
N SER A 420 -0.37 -11.95 3.51
CA SER A 420 0.52 -11.33 4.50
C SER A 420 1.91 -10.98 3.96
N SER A 421 2.27 -11.43 2.76
CA SER A 421 3.51 -11.08 2.06
C SER A 421 3.38 -9.90 1.09
N SER A 422 2.23 -9.22 1.06
CA SER A 422 1.91 -8.15 0.10
C SER A 422 2.94 -7.03 0.03
N SER A 423 3.58 -6.69 1.13
CA SER A 423 4.69 -5.70 1.18
C SER A 423 5.91 -6.05 0.32
N TRP A 424 6.05 -7.30 -0.16
CA TRP A 424 7.09 -7.67 -1.12
C TRP A 424 6.82 -7.17 -2.54
N THR A 425 5.56 -6.89 -2.87
CA THR A 425 5.18 -6.37 -4.20
C THR A 425 5.43 -4.85 -4.28
N PRO A 426 5.88 -4.33 -5.43
CA PRO A 426 6.25 -2.91 -5.54
C PRO A 426 5.05 -1.95 -5.41
N GLU A 427 3.87 -2.36 -5.87
CA GLU A 427 2.66 -1.55 -5.83
C GLU A 427 2.04 -1.43 -4.43
N PHE A 428 2.37 -2.32 -3.48
CA PHE A 428 1.94 -2.22 -2.08
C PHE A 428 2.22 -0.84 -1.49
N TRP A 429 3.40 -0.30 -1.75
CA TRP A 429 3.88 0.94 -1.15
C TRP A 429 3.05 2.18 -1.52
N PRO A 430 2.81 2.48 -2.81
CA PRO A 430 2.00 3.63 -3.20
C PRO A 430 0.49 3.47 -2.91
N ILE A 431 -0.04 2.26 -2.80
CA ILE A 431 -1.45 2.03 -2.43
C ILE A 431 -1.76 2.61 -1.04
N HIS A 432 -0.88 2.37 -0.07
CA HIS A 432 -1.10 2.80 1.32
C HIS A 432 -1.01 4.31 1.50
N GLY A 433 -0.23 5.01 0.66
CA GLY A 433 -0.24 6.47 0.62
C GLY A 433 -1.63 7.06 0.32
N ASN A 434 -2.50 6.34 -0.41
CA ASN A 434 -3.85 6.81 -0.71
C ASN A 434 -4.77 6.72 0.51
N VAL A 435 -4.73 5.63 1.28
CA VAL A 435 -5.56 5.52 2.51
C VAL A 435 -5.10 6.50 3.58
N GLU A 436 -3.79 6.79 3.67
CA GLU A 436 -3.24 7.85 4.52
C GLU A 436 -3.74 9.24 4.11
N ARG A 437 -3.80 9.52 2.82
CA ARG A 437 -4.40 10.76 2.29
C ARG A 437 -5.87 10.85 2.68
N MET A 438 -6.63 9.76 2.59
CA MET A 438 -8.03 9.73 3.05
C MET A 438 -8.14 10.00 4.56
N TYR A 439 -7.21 9.48 5.36
CA TYR A 439 -7.14 9.78 6.80
C TYR A 439 -6.84 11.26 7.07
N GLN A 440 -5.87 11.85 6.36
CA GLN A 440 -5.59 13.29 6.47
C GLN A 440 -6.82 14.13 6.14
N LEU A 441 -7.57 13.77 5.08
CA LEU A 441 -8.84 14.43 4.75
C LEU A 441 -9.87 14.32 5.88
N ARG A 442 -9.92 13.19 6.59
CA ARG A 442 -10.79 13.03 7.77
C ARG A 442 -10.37 13.90 8.94
N LEU A 443 -9.07 14.12 9.15
CA LEU A 443 -8.57 14.98 10.24
C LEU A 443 -8.77 16.48 9.98
N LEU A 444 -8.83 16.89 8.71
CA LEU A 444 -9.01 18.29 8.32
C LEU A 444 -10.49 18.74 8.32
N ARG A 445 -11.44 17.82 8.44
CA ARG A 445 -12.89 18.08 8.54
C ARG A 445 -13.34 17.99 9.99
#